data_AF-B0W5V8-F1
#
_entry.id   AF-B0W5V8-F1
#
_cell.length_a   1.000
_cell.length_b   1.000
_cell.length_c   1.000
_cell.angle_alpha   90.00
_cell.angle_beta   90.00
_cell.angle_gamma   90.00
#
_symmetry.space_group_name_H-M   'P 1'
#
loop_
_entity.id
_entity.type
_entity.pdbx_description
1 polymer ?
#
loop_
_entity_poly.entity_id
_entity_poly.type
_entity_poly.pdbx_seq_one_letter_code
_entity_poly.pdbx_strand_id
1 'polypeptide(L)'
;MHYNNGAPQHHSNGLAFRACHGLKERKVLEVRRTLHVLDANDDATAALDRAVRQNLKETADRFPMGDVERQVANQVLSTLHEYPCLEACIPLIHYISDCVRLAWKMTNQTVPYYLDTDFTLGLLQPDKHERYPISEKRSDIIRAFLWPALMQNGRCIQKAVVAT
;
A
#
# COMPACT_ATOMS: atom_id res chain seq x y z
N MET A 1 17.91 23.57 -15.77
CA MET A 1 17.84 23.37 -14.30
C MET A 1 16.43 23.70 -13.83
N HIS A 2 15.56 22.70 -13.71
CA HIS A 2 14.33 22.82 -12.92
C HIS A 2 14.19 21.53 -12.11
N TYR A 3 14.24 21.71 -10.80
CA TYR A 3 14.21 20.71 -9.74
C TYR A 3 12.94 19.84 -9.83
N ASN A 4 13.11 18.53 -9.93
CA ASN A 4 12.02 17.55 -9.77
C ASN A 4 12.15 16.90 -8.37
N ASN A 5 11.91 17.69 -7.32
CA ASN A 5 12.11 17.31 -5.92
C ASN A 5 10.85 16.74 -5.25
N GLY A 6 10.05 15.94 -5.96
CA GLY A 6 8.82 15.33 -5.42
C GLY A 6 8.83 13.80 -5.29
N ALA A 7 9.80 13.10 -5.86
CA ALA A 7 9.75 11.64 -6.04
C ALA A 7 9.91 10.72 -4.79
N PRO A 8 10.48 11.13 -3.62
CA PRO A 8 10.76 10.18 -2.53
C PRO A 8 9.52 9.66 -1.78
N GLN A 9 8.48 10.49 -1.63
CA GLN A 9 7.40 10.24 -0.66
C GLN A 9 6.23 9.43 -1.24
N HIS A 10 6.13 9.33 -2.57
CA HIS A 10 4.96 8.75 -3.26
C HIS A 10 5.14 7.27 -3.62
N HIS A 11 6.35 6.73 -3.58
CA HIS A 11 6.62 5.31 -3.84
C HIS A 11 6.44 4.42 -2.59
N SER A 12 6.67 4.96 -1.40
CA SER A 12 6.70 4.21 -0.14
C SER A 12 5.34 3.60 0.23
N ASN A 13 4.26 4.35 0.09
CA ASN A 13 2.93 3.93 0.52
C ASN A 13 2.34 2.81 -0.37
N GLY A 14 2.59 2.83 -1.69
CA GLY A 14 2.14 1.77 -2.60
C GLY A 14 2.90 0.47 -2.38
N LEU A 15 4.18 0.57 -2.01
CA LEU A 15 5.01 -0.58 -1.60
C LEU A 15 4.52 -1.14 -0.26
N ALA A 16 4.24 -0.28 0.71
CA ALA A 16 3.71 -0.66 2.01
C ALA A 16 2.39 -1.45 1.90
N PHE A 17 1.41 -0.95 1.13
CA PHE A 17 0.13 -1.65 0.92
C PHE A 17 0.30 -3.04 0.29
N ARG A 18 1.11 -3.15 -0.77
CA ARG A 18 1.37 -4.45 -1.42
C ARG A 18 2.08 -5.42 -0.49
N ALA A 19 3.10 -4.94 0.24
CA ALA A 19 3.85 -5.77 1.18
C ALA A 19 2.97 -6.24 2.35
N CYS A 20 2.12 -5.36 2.90
CA CYS A 20 1.17 -5.69 3.97
C CYS A 20 0.09 -6.66 3.49
N HIS A 21 -0.47 -6.47 2.30
CA HIS A 21 -1.43 -7.41 1.72
C HIS A 21 -0.79 -8.79 1.51
N GLY A 22 0.40 -8.84 0.90
CA GLY A 22 1.14 -10.10 0.72
C GLY A 22 1.51 -10.77 2.04
N LEU A 23 1.86 -10.00 3.09
CA LEU A 23 2.11 -10.54 4.43
C LEU A 23 0.84 -11.18 5.02
N LYS A 24 -0.31 -10.51 4.94
CA LYS A 24 -1.59 -11.03 5.44
C LYS A 24 -1.92 -12.38 4.82
N GLU A 25 -1.85 -12.48 3.49
CA GLU A 25 -2.13 -13.73 2.77
C GLU A 25 -1.09 -14.83 3.09
N ARG A 26 0.19 -14.48 3.22
CA ARG A 26 1.24 -15.42 3.66
C ARG A 26 0.95 -15.98 5.05
N LYS A 27 0.51 -15.15 6.01
CA LYS A 27 0.20 -15.62 7.37
C LYS A 27 -0.96 -16.59 7.41
N VAL A 28 -1.99 -16.35 6.61
CA VAL A 28 -3.11 -17.30 6.45
C VAL A 28 -2.59 -18.64 5.90
N LEU A 29 -1.76 -18.60 4.86
CA LEU A 29 -1.18 -19.81 4.26
C LEU A 29 -0.22 -20.55 5.21
N GLU A 30 0.58 -19.82 5.99
CA GLU A 30 1.49 -20.41 6.99
C GLU A 30 0.69 -21.19 8.05
N VAL A 31 -0.39 -20.62 8.59
CA VAL A 31 -1.23 -21.32 9.57
C VAL A 31 -1.86 -22.57 8.97
N ARG A 32 -2.39 -22.50 7.75
CA ARG A 32 -2.93 -23.68 7.03
C ARG A 32 -1.88 -24.78 6.91
N ARG A 33 -0.65 -24.44 6.52
CA ARG A 33 0.46 -25.40 6.39
C ARG A 33 0.84 -26.00 7.74
N THR A 34 0.95 -25.20 8.79
CA THR A 34 1.30 -25.67 10.14
C THR A 34 0.26 -26.64 10.70
N LEU A 35 -1.01 -26.43 10.36
CA LEU A 35 -2.11 -27.31 10.78
C LEU A 35 -2.39 -28.45 9.79
N HIS A 36 -1.55 -28.65 8.78
CA HIS A 36 -1.70 -29.69 7.75
C HIS A 36 -3.09 -29.67 7.06
N VAL A 37 -3.62 -28.48 6.81
CA VAL A 37 -4.88 -28.33 6.06
C VAL A 37 -4.60 -28.52 4.57
N LEU A 38 -5.04 -29.66 4.03
CA LEU A 38 -4.76 -30.08 2.65
C LEU A 38 -5.83 -29.64 1.65
N ASP A 39 -7.09 -29.56 2.08
CA ASP A 39 -8.23 -29.22 1.22
C ASP A 39 -8.67 -27.77 1.44
N ALA A 40 -8.46 -26.94 0.42
CA ALA A 40 -8.69 -25.50 0.52
C ALA A 40 -10.18 -25.09 0.54
N ASN A 41 -11.10 -26.05 0.36
CA ASN A 41 -12.50 -25.81 0.00
C ASN A 41 -13.54 -26.35 0.99
N ASP A 42 -13.14 -26.77 2.19
CA ASP A 42 -14.11 -27.15 3.22
C ASP A 42 -14.48 -25.97 4.14
N ASP A 43 -15.64 -26.08 4.80
CA ASP A 43 -16.14 -25.03 5.70
C ASP A 43 -15.23 -24.82 6.91
N ALA A 44 -14.55 -25.88 7.35
CA ALA A 44 -13.61 -25.83 8.46
C ALA A 44 -12.40 -24.93 8.13
N THR A 45 -11.87 -25.06 6.92
CA THR A 45 -10.77 -24.22 6.45
C THR A 45 -11.20 -22.78 6.24
N ALA A 46 -12.39 -22.55 5.70
CA ALA A 46 -12.93 -21.19 5.59
C ALA A 46 -13.13 -20.54 6.97
N ALA A 47 -13.55 -21.31 7.98
CA ALA A 47 -13.67 -20.84 9.35
C ALA A 47 -12.30 -20.53 9.98
N LEU A 48 -11.29 -21.36 9.73
CA LEU A 48 -9.90 -21.12 10.14
C LEU A 48 -9.36 -19.82 9.53
N ASP A 49 -9.49 -19.63 8.22
CA ASP A 49 -9.00 -18.44 7.52
C ASP A 49 -9.66 -17.16 8.07
N ARG A 50 -10.96 -17.22 8.39
CA ARG A 50 -11.68 -16.11 9.06
C ARG A 50 -11.12 -15.83 10.45
N ALA A 51 -10.88 -16.87 11.25
CA ALA A 51 -10.33 -16.72 12.60
C ALA A 51 -8.91 -16.14 12.58
N VAL A 52 -8.05 -16.58 11.65
CA VAL A 52 -6.71 -16.01 11.46
C VAL A 52 -6.79 -14.54 11.08
N ARG A 53 -7.60 -14.18 10.08
CA ARG A 53 -7.78 -12.79 9.65
C ARG A 53 -8.33 -11.91 10.78
N GLN A 54 -9.24 -12.42 11.59
CA GLN A 54 -9.78 -11.71 12.75
C GLN A 54 -8.70 -11.48 13.81
N ASN A 55 -7.89 -12.49 14.13
CA ASN A 55 -6.77 -12.33 15.07
C ASN A 55 -5.74 -11.32 14.54
N LEU A 56 -5.41 -11.33 13.24
CA LEU A 56 -4.50 -10.34 12.63
C LEU A 56 -5.05 -8.92 12.72
N LYS A 57 -6.38 -8.75 12.63
CA LYS A 57 -7.05 -7.46 12.87
C LYS A 57 -6.93 -7.02 14.33
N GLU A 58 -7.28 -7.88 15.27
CA GLU A 58 -7.26 -7.57 16.71
C GLU A 58 -5.83 -7.36 17.26
N THR A 59 -4.84 -7.93 16.59
CA THR A 59 -3.42 -7.80 16.94
C THR A 59 -2.70 -6.73 16.11
N ALA A 60 -3.38 -6.02 15.22
CA ALA A 60 -2.75 -5.15 14.22
C ALA A 60 -1.81 -4.09 14.82
N ASP A 61 -2.17 -3.53 15.99
CA ASP A 61 -1.36 -2.50 16.67
C ASP A 61 -0.05 -3.05 17.28
N ARG A 62 -0.05 -4.34 17.67
CA ARG A 62 1.09 -5.00 18.33
C ARG A 62 1.84 -5.98 17.43
N PHE A 63 1.36 -6.19 16.21
CA PHE A 63 1.97 -7.13 15.27
C PHE A 63 3.38 -6.65 14.89
N PRO A 64 4.39 -7.54 14.89
CA PRO A 64 5.76 -7.16 14.55
C PRO A 64 5.90 -6.85 13.06
N MET A 65 6.07 -5.57 12.71
CA MET A 65 6.20 -5.10 11.32
C MET A 65 7.64 -4.92 10.85
N GLY A 66 8.64 -5.17 11.70
CA GLY A 66 10.05 -4.80 11.46
C GLY A 66 10.65 -5.32 10.14
N ASP A 67 10.31 -6.54 9.72
CA ASP A 67 10.78 -7.09 8.44
C ASP A 67 10.21 -6.34 7.23
N VAL A 68 8.91 -6.01 7.27
CA VAL A 68 8.23 -5.27 6.21
C VAL A 68 8.70 -3.82 6.19
N GLU A 69 8.88 -3.21 7.37
CA GLU A 69 9.44 -1.86 7.51
C GLU A 69 10.82 -1.77 6.85
N ARG A 70 11.73 -2.73 7.15
CA ARG A 70 13.05 -2.82 6.51
C ARG A 70 12.96 -3.04 4.99
N GLN A 71 12.08 -3.93 4.55
CA GLN A 71 11.91 -4.20 3.12
C GLN A 71 11.48 -2.95 2.36
N VAL A 72 10.46 -2.23 2.85
CA VAL A 72 9.96 -1.02 2.22
C VAL A 72 11.00 0.10 2.30
N ALA A 73 11.71 0.24 3.42
CA ALA A 73 12.79 1.20 3.56
C ALA A 73 13.89 0.98 2.51
N ASN A 74 14.35 -0.26 2.33
CA ASN A 74 15.36 -0.59 1.33
C ASN A 74 14.89 -0.27 -0.10
N GLN A 75 13.62 -0.53 -0.42
CA GLN A 75 13.05 -0.19 -1.72
C GLN A 75 13.01 1.32 -1.95
N VAL A 76 12.58 2.10 -0.95
CA VAL A 76 12.57 3.57 -1.02
C VAL A 76 13.99 4.12 -1.14
N LEU A 77 14.94 3.60 -0.37
CA LEU A 77 16.32 4.05 -0.44
C LEU A 77 16.98 3.71 -1.78
N SER A 78 16.64 2.56 -2.38
CA SER A 78 17.14 2.19 -3.70
C SER A 78 16.71 3.17 -4.80
N THR A 79 15.52 3.78 -4.69
CA THR A 79 15.09 4.81 -5.65
C THR A 79 15.74 6.17 -5.38
N LEU A 80 16.29 6.37 -4.17
CA LEU A 80 16.96 7.60 -3.72
C LEU A 80 18.49 7.46 -3.68
N HIS A 81 19.05 6.54 -4.45
CA HIS A 81 20.49 6.24 -4.46
C HIS A 81 21.41 7.46 -4.69
N GLU A 82 20.92 8.51 -5.35
CA GLU A 82 21.64 9.79 -5.55
C GLU A 82 21.76 10.64 -4.27
N TYR A 83 21.03 10.29 -3.20
CA TYR A 83 20.95 11.02 -1.93
C TYR A 83 21.38 10.15 -0.74
N PRO A 84 22.67 9.77 -0.64
CA PRO A 84 23.16 8.88 0.42
C PRO A 84 22.95 9.46 1.83
N CYS A 85 22.84 10.78 1.98
CA CYS A 85 22.50 11.41 3.25
C CYS A 85 21.12 11.02 3.80
N LEU A 86 20.22 10.51 2.95
CA LEU A 86 18.89 10.06 3.37
C LEU A 86 18.89 8.65 3.96
N GLU A 87 19.93 7.85 3.73
CA GLU A 87 20.03 6.48 4.25
C GLU A 87 20.05 6.44 5.79
N ALA A 88 20.69 7.42 6.42
CA ALA A 88 20.74 7.58 7.88
C ALA A 88 19.71 8.59 8.42
N CYS A 89 18.78 9.07 7.59
CA CYS A 89 17.81 10.07 8.00
C CYS A 89 16.72 9.45 8.90
N ILE A 90 16.89 9.59 10.22
CA ILE A 90 15.96 9.04 11.23
C ILE A 90 14.50 9.47 10.97
N PRO A 91 14.18 10.76 10.67
CA PRO A 91 12.81 11.15 10.37
C PRO A 91 12.21 10.42 9.16
N LEU A 92 13.01 10.15 8.12
CA LEU A 92 12.56 9.42 6.94
C LEU A 92 12.25 7.95 7.30
N ILE A 93 13.12 7.31 8.08
CA ILE A 93 12.93 5.93 8.54
C ILE A 93 11.65 5.81 9.39
N HIS A 94 11.43 6.75 10.32
CA HIS A 94 10.19 6.79 11.12
C HIS A 94 8.95 6.98 10.24
N TYR A 95 9.00 7.92 9.28
CA TYR A 95 7.89 8.12 8.35
C TYR A 95 7.57 6.84 7.56
N ILE A 96 8.57 6.13 7.06
CA ILE A 96 8.37 4.84 6.36
C ILE A 96 7.74 3.80 7.29
N SER A 97 8.17 3.72 8.55
CA SER A 97 7.58 2.81 9.55
C SER A 97 6.10 3.15 9.80
N ASP A 98 5.77 4.42 9.98
CA ASP A 98 4.39 4.88 10.19
C ASP A 98 3.50 4.53 8.98
N CYS A 99 4.00 4.75 7.76
CA CYS A 99 3.35 4.36 6.52
C CYS A 99 3.05 2.85 6.45
N VAL A 100 4.03 2.00 6.81
CA VAL A 100 3.87 0.55 6.84
C VAL A 100 2.86 0.11 7.89
N ARG A 101 2.90 0.70 9.09
CA ARG A 101 1.93 0.42 10.16
C ARG A 101 0.53 0.84 9.78
N LEU A 102 0.37 2.00 9.16
CA LEU A 102 -0.92 2.46 8.67
C LEU A 102 -1.49 1.51 7.61
N ALA A 103 -0.66 1.13 6.62
CA ALA A 103 -1.04 0.18 5.59
C ALA A 103 -1.48 -1.17 6.19
N TRP A 104 -0.74 -1.69 7.18
CA TRP A 104 -1.10 -2.93 7.88
C TRP A 104 -2.45 -2.85 8.59
N LYS A 105 -2.75 -1.73 9.27
CA LYS A 105 -4.06 -1.53 9.91
C LYS A 105 -5.18 -1.45 8.87
N MET A 106 -4.93 -0.80 7.74
CA MET A 106 -5.91 -0.64 6.66
C MET A 106 -6.20 -1.97 5.95
N THR A 107 -5.18 -2.80 5.69
CA THR A 107 -5.38 -4.10 5.04
C THR A 107 -6.03 -5.14 5.95
N ASN A 108 -5.93 -5.00 7.27
CA ASN A 108 -6.55 -5.92 8.24
C ASN A 108 -7.96 -5.53 8.68
N GLN A 109 -8.55 -4.45 8.15
CA GLN A 109 -9.94 -4.12 8.42
C GLN A 109 -10.90 -5.24 7.97
N THR A 110 -12.08 -5.32 8.61
CA THR A 110 -13.14 -6.27 8.22
C THR A 110 -13.55 -6.08 6.76
N VAL A 111 -13.66 -4.81 6.34
CA VAL A 111 -13.75 -4.41 4.94
C VAL A 111 -12.40 -3.80 4.57
N PRO A 112 -11.49 -4.56 3.94
CA PRO A 112 -10.12 -4.13 3.71
C PRO A 112 -10.08 -2.97 2.72
N TYR A 113 -9.18 -2.02 2.99
CA TYR A 113 -8.81 -1.02 1.99
C TYR A 113 -7.87 -1.64 0.97
N TYR A 114 -7.99 -1.20 -0.28
CA TYR A 114 -7.06 -1.57 -1.35
C TYR A 114 -6.75 -0.34 -2.22
N LEU A 115 -5.61 -0.40 -2.90
CA LEU A 115 -5.25 0.60 -3.89
C LEU A 115 -5.86 0.20 -5.22
N ASP A 116 -6.48 1.16 -5.91
CA ASP A 116 -6.91 0.96 -7.29
C ASP A 116 -5.66 0.79 -8.17
N THR A 117 -5.55 -0.37 -8.82
CA THR A 117 -4.43 -0.71 -9.70
C THR A 117 -4.79 -0.62 -11.17
N ASP A 118 -6.00 -0.20 -11.49
CA ASP A 118 -6.39 0.09 -12.87
C ASP A 118 -5.80 1.44 -13.30
N PHE A 119 -4.60 1.39 -13.86
CA PHE A 119 -3.88 2.55 -14.38
C PHE A 119 -4.15 2.80 -15.86
N THR A 120 -5.33 2.42 -16.36
CA THR A 120 -5.70 2.68 -17.76
C THR A 120 -5.66 4.18 -18.02
N LEU A 121 -4.75 4.60 -18.90
CA LEU A 121 -4.61 6.00 -19.30
C LEU A 121 -5.87 6.41 -20.07
N GLY A 122 -6.45 7.53 -19.65
CA GLY A 122 -7.72 8.00 -20.19
C GLY A 122 -8.00 9.44 -19.78
N LEU A 123 -9.27 9.80 -19.78
CA LEU A 123 -9.70 11.12 -19.35
C LEU A 123 -9.80 11.19 -17.83
N LEU A 124 -9.55 12.39 -17.29
CA LEU A 124 -9.74 12.69 -15.88
C LEU A 124 -11.18 12.41 -15.46
N GLN A 125 -11.36 11.55 -14.47
CA GLN A 125 -12.66 11.26 -13.85
C GLN A 125 -12.72 12.00 -12.51
N PRO A 126 -13.52 13.07 -12.38
CA PRO A 126 -13.53 13.89 -11.17
C PRO A 126 -13.85 13.12 -9.88
N ASP A 127 -14.58 12.02 -9.97
CA ASP A 127 -14.95 11.18 -8.82
C ASP A 127 -13.79 10.31 -8.32
N LYS A 128 -12.84 9.99 -9.20
CA LYS A 128 -11.72 9.09 -8.90
C LYS A 128 -10.36 9.79 -8.91
N HIS A 129 -10.22 10.92 -9.59
CA HIS A 129 -8.94 11.57 -9.86
C HIS A 129 -8.90 13.00 -9.34
N GLU A 130 -7.76 13.36 -8.77
CA GLU A 130 -7.36 14.70 -8.39
C GLU A 130 -6.11 15.08 -9.19
N ARG A 131 -6.08 16.31 -9.69
CA ARG A 131 -4.94 16.80 -10.47
C ARG A 131 -3.79 17.15 -9.55
N TYR A 132 -2.58 16.77 -9.96
CA TYR A 132 -1.39 17.31 -9.35
C TYR A 132 -1.37 18.84 -9.53
N PRO A 133 -1.08 19.64 -8.48
CA PRO A 133 -1.25 21.10 -8.52
C PRO A 133 -0.50 21.84 -9.64
N ILE A 134 0.60 21.25 -10.14
CA ILE A 134 1.46 21.84 -11.18
C ILE A 134 1.04 21.39 -12.59
N SER A 135 0.06 20.48 -12.73
CA SER A 135 -0.38 19.98 -14.03
C SER A 135 -1.12 21.00 -14.88
N GLU A 136 -1.09 20.78 -16.19
CA GLU A 136 -1.68 21.69 -17.16
C GLU A 136 -3.21 21.67 -17.06
N LYS A 137 -3.81 22.81 -16.71
CA LYS A 137 -5.25 22.90 -16.41
C LYS A 137 -6.16 22.81 -17.64
N ARG A 138 -5.61 22.76 -18.85
CA ARG A 138 -6.36 22.80 -20.11
C ARG A 138 -6.61 21.43 -20.74
N SER A 139 -5.88 20.39 -20.33
CA SER A 139 -5.96 19.04 -20.88
C SER A 139 -6.58 18.10 -19.85
N ASP A 140 -7.58 17.30 -20.22
CA ASP A 140 -8.14 16.25 -19.35
C ASP A 140 -7.48 14.89 -19.56
N ILE A 141 -6.48 14.81 -20.44
CA ILE A 141 -5.78 13.57 -20.76
C ILE A 141 -4.79 13.25 -19.65
N ILE A 142 -4.94 12.09 -19.02
CA ILE A 142 -4.00 11.59 -18.01
C ILE A 142 -2.72 11.14 -18.71
N ARG A 143 -1.61 11.76 -18.36
CA ARG A 143 -0.27 11.39 -18.84
C ARG A 143 0.43 10.41 -17.90
N ALA A 144 0.16 10.51 -16.59
CA ALA A 144 0.73 9.63 -15.59
C ALA A 144 -0.12 9.59 -14.31
N PHE A 145 -0.09 8.45 -13.63
CA PHE A 145 -0.57 8.32 -12.25
C PHE A 145 0.60 8.54 -11.29
N LEU A 146 0.45 9.50 -10.38
CA LEU A 146 1.43 9.79 -9.33
C LEU A 146 1.09 9.04 -8.04
N TRP A 147 -0.20 8.81 -7.79
CA TRP A 147 -0.69 8.09 -6.62
C TRP A 147 -1.99 7.35 -6.96
N PRO A 148 -2.16 6.06 -6.61
CA PRO A 148 -3.40 5.33 -6.84
C PRO A 148 -4.55 5.82 -5.95
N ALA A 149 -5.80 5.58 -6.37
CA ALA A 149 -6.96 5.82 -5.52
C ALA A 149 -7.00 4.81 -4.37
N LEU A 150 -7.47 5.24 -3.20
CA LEU A 150 -7.77 4.35 -2.08
C LEU A 150 -9.24 3.95 -2.16
N MET A 151 -9.49 2.65 -2.22
CA MET A 151 -10.81 2.08 -2.41
C MET A 151 -11.22 1.25 -1.18
N GLN A 152 -12.51 1.26 -0.87
CA GLN A 152 -13.11 0.39 0.13
C GLN A 152 -14.54 0.05 -0.31
N ASN A 153 -14.86 -1.25 -0.39
CA ASN A 153 -16.19 -1.72 -0.80
C ASN A 153 -16.70 -1.10 -2.12
N GLY A 154 -15.80 -0.98 -3.12
CA GLY A 154 -16.09 -0.37 -4.41
C GLY A 154 -16.26 1.16 -4.40
N ARG A 155 -16.11 1.83 -3.25
CA ARG A 155 -16.15 3.29 -3.13
C ARG A 155 -14.76 3.90 -3.09
N CYS A 156 -14.59 5.02 -3.76
CA CYS A 156 -13.38 5.84 -3.69
C CYS A 156 -13.37 6.63 -2.36
N ILE A 157 -12.40 6.32 -1.50
CA ILE A 157 -12.19 6.98 -0.22
C ILE A 157 -11.18 8.13 -0.38
N GLN A 158 -10.16 7.92 -1.21
CA GLN A 158 -9.20 8.95 -1.59
C GLN A 158 -8.95 8.87 -3.09
N LYS A 159 -9.03 10.01 -3.77
CA LYS A 159 -8.81 10.10 -5.22
C LYS A 159 -7.35 9.81 -5.58
N ALA A 160 -7.16 9.20 -6.74
CA ALA A 160 -5.84 9.04 -7.34
C ALA A 160 -5.29 10.42 -7.68
N VAL A 161 -3.98 10.64 -7.49
CA VAL A 161 -3.33 11.87 -7.95
C VAL A 161 -2.75 11.62 -9.33
N VAL A 162 -3.16 12.43 -10.31
CA VAL A 162 -2.79 12.27 -11.72
C VAL A 162 -2.15 13.53 -12.29
N ALA A 163 -1.22 13.32 -13.23
CA ALA A 163 -0.66 14.38 -14.04
C ALA A 163 -1.38 14.42 -15.40
N THR A 164 -1.80 15.62 -15.81
CA THR A 164 -2.55 15.89 -17.05
C THR A 164 -1.86 16.88 -17.98
#